data_AF-A0A7K4CZK0-F1
#
_entry.id   AF-A0A7K4CZK0-F1
#
_cell.length_a   1.000
_cell.length_b   1.000
_cell.length_c   1.000
_cell.angle_alpha   90.00
_cell.angle_beta   90.00
_cell.angle_gamma   90.00
#
_symmetry.space_group_name_H-M   'P 1'
#
loop_
_entity.id
_entity.type
_entity.pdbx_description
1 polymer ?
#
loop_
_entity_poly.entity_id
_entity_poly.type
_entity_poly.pdbx_seq_one_letter_code
_entity_poly.pdbx_strand_id
1 'polypeptide(L)'
;MFANLFGDVPFVPEAGEQVVGQYKTIGYFHKHRPGGDAGALIITSYRVVFFRRENVVKKIIQSITGKQEAPGYKLHFSINLGQVFKVKKGSTSGRKFIAINGTYFYLENADPRPIEKILKTAMKSGGTLMKPGAMPPAGVPSLNQIAQPAFQGVPQPAVVPQAPQAGQRACAYCGAGNKVDAQFCKNCGARMQG
;
A
#
# COMPACT_ATOMS: atom_id res chain seq x y z
N MET A 1 -19.63 6.92 12.57
CA MET A 1 -18.35 7.48 12.10
C MET A 1 -17.38 6.31 11.90
N PHE A 2 -17.08 5.94 10.66
CA PHE A 2 -16.11 4.86 10.37
C PHE A 2 -14.71 5.42 10.62
N ALA A 3 -14.05 4.96 11.69
CA ALA A 3 -12.69 5.34 12.00
C ALA A 3 -11.76 4.95 10.84
N ASN A 4 -10.86 5.87 10.47
CA ASN A 4 -9.88 5.79 9.39
C ASN A 4 -8.97 4.54 9.51
N LEU A 5 -9.46 3.38 9.07
CA LEU A 5 -8.63 2.17 8.86
C LEU A 5 -7.61 2.35 7.71
N PHE A 6 -7.73 3.42 6.93
CA PHE A 6 -6.90 3.68 5.75
C PHE A 6 -5.57 4.39 6.05
N GLY A 7 -5.31 4.74 7.31
CA GLY A 7 -4.05 5.29 7.82
C GLY A 7 -3.78 6.73 7.38
N ASP A 8 -3.90 7.03 6.07
CA ASP A 8 -3.62 8.35 5.48
C ASP A 8 -4.29 8.55 4.10
N VAL A 9 -4.93 7.51 3.53
CA VAL A 9 -5.52 7.59 2.18
C VAL A 9 -6.97 8.08 2.31
N PRO A 10 -7.36 9.21 1.69
CA PRO A 10 -8.70 9.77 1.79
C PRO A 10 -9.67 9.00 0.88
N PHE A 11 -9.97 7.75 1.24
CA PHE A 11 -10.93 6.91 0.55
C PHE A 11 -12.17 6.69 1.40
N VAL A 12 -13.32 7.03 0.84
CA VAL A 12 -14.64 6.77 1.44
C VAL A 12 -15.42 5.87 0.47
N PRO A 13 -15.73 4.62 0.85
CA PRO A 13 -16.57 3.76 0.03
C PRO A 13 -18.00 4.32 -0.06
N GLU A 14 -18.63 4.12 -1.21
CA GLU A 14 -20.05 4.43 -1.43
C GLU A 14 -20.97 3.49 -0.61
N ALA A 15 -22.24 3.87 -0.47
CA ALA A 15 -23.21 3.05 0.25
C ALA A 15 -23.31 1.65 -0.38
N GLY A 16 -23.06 0.60 0.41
CA GLY A 16 -23.02 -0.78 -0.06
C GLY A 16 -21.72 -1.20 -0.76
N GLU A 17 -20.75 -0.30 -0.92
CA GLU A 17 -19.42 -0.62 -1.46
C GLU A 17 -18.55 -1.25 -0.36
N GLN A 18 -18.02 -2.46 -0.61
CA GLN A 18 -17.11 -3.12 0.31
C GLN A 18 -15.68 -3.01 -0.19
N VAL A 19 -14.73 -2.69 0.69
CA VAL A 19 -13.30 -2.78 0.37
C VAL A 19 -12.90 -4.25 0.39
N VAL A 20 -12.35 -4.72 -0.73
CA VAL A 20 -11.96 -6.12 -0.96
C VAL A 20 -10.45 -6.30 -0.81
N GLY A 21 -9.66 -5.26 -1.11
CA GLY A 21 -8.23 -5.28 -0.92
C GLY A 21 -7.62 -3.88 -0.91
N GLN A 22 -6.56 -3.71 -0.13
CA GLN A 22 -5.80 -2.47 -0.06
C GLN A 22 -4.31 -2.77 -0.12
N TYR A 23 -3.61 -2.05 -0.98
CA TYR A 23 -2.18 -2.21 -1.21
C TYR A 23 -1.50 -0.85 -1.16
N LYS A 24 -0.58 -0.67 -0.20
CA LYS A 24 0.23 0.53 -0.06
C LYS A 24 1.55 0.37 -0.84
N THR A 25 2.11 1.48 -1.30
CA THR A 25 3.43 1.52 -1.96
C THR A 25 3.45 0.71 -3.26
N ILE A 26 2.45 0.93 -4.11
CA ILE A 26 2.34 0.31 -5.42
C ILE A 26 2.95 1.22 -6.47
N GLY A 27 3.82 0.67 -7.32
CA GLY A 27 4.33 1.35 -8.50
C GLY A 27 3.29 1.35 -9.61
N TYR A 28 3.04 2.50 -10.21
CA TYR A 28 2.14 2.71 -11.34
C TYR A 28 2.95 3.20 -12.53
N PHE A 29 2.75 2.57 -13.69
CA PHE A 29 3.32 3.05 -14.94
C PHE A 29 2.23 3.17 -15.99
N HIS A 30 2.15 4.36 -16.57
CA HIS A 30 1.31 4.59 -17.72
C HIS A 30 2.11 4.31 -19.00
N LYS A 31 1.59 3.50 -19.90
CA LYS A 31 2.28 3.13 -21.16
C LYS A 31 2.78 4.33 -21.98
N HIS A 32 2.11 5.47 -21.87
CA HIS A 32 2.39 6.69 -22.63
C HIS A 32 3.09 7.79 -21.82
N ARG A 33 3.46 7.55 -20.55
CA ARG A 33 4.24 8.51 -19.77
C ARG A 33 5.51 7.86 -19.23
N PRO A 34 6.70 8.33 -19.64
CA PRO A 34 7.93 7.93 -18.98
C PRO A 34 7.93 8.45 -17.54
N GLY A 35 8.23 7.57 -16.58
CA GLY A 35 8.17 7.86 -15.14
C GLY A 35 7.12 7.00 -14.44
N GLY A 36 7.55 6.32 -13.38
CA GLY A 36 6.65 5.57 -12.50
C GLY A 36 6.17 6.44 -11.35
N ASP A 37 4.91 6.31 -10.98
CA ASP A 37 4.36 6.91 -9.78
C ASP A 37 4.23 5.87 -8.67
N ALA A 38 4.52 6.22 -7.43
CA ALA A 38 4.20 5.37 -6.28
C ALA A 38 2.86 5.81 -5.68
N GLY A 39 2.07 4.88 -5.17
CA GLY A 39 0.75 5.19 -4.64
C GLY A 39 0.13 4.09 -3.79
N ALA A 40 -1.17 4.22 -3.55
CA ALA A 40 -2.00 3.21 -2.91
C ALA A 40 -3.07 2.72 -3.89
N LEU A 41 -3.24 1.41 -3.99
CA LEU A 41 -4.28 0.76 -4.77
C LEU A 41 -5.35 0.22 -3.83
N ILE A 42 -6.60 0.62 -4.04
CA ILE A 42 -7.77 0.15 -3.32
C ILE A 42 -8.66 -0.58 -4.31
N ILE A 43 -9.06 -1.78 -3.95
CA ILE A 43 -9.98 -2.61 -4.74
C ILE A 43 -11.23 -2.77 -3.90
N THR A 44 -12.37 -2.41 -4.46
CA THR A 44 -13.67 -2.56 -3.83
C THR A 44 -14.54 -3.55 -4.58
N SER A 45 -15.75 -3.77 -4.10
CA SER A 45 -16.77 -4.54 -4.79
C SER A 45 -17.22 -3.90 -6.11
N TYR A 46 -16.97 -2.60 -6.31
CA TYR A 46 -17.45 -1.86 -7.49
C TYR A 46 -16.35 -1.29 -8.36
N ARG A 47 -15.18 -0.98 -7.81
CA ARG A 47 -14.14 -0.24 -8.54
C ARG A 47 -12.74 -0.53 -8.04
N VAL A 48 -11.79 -0.20 -8.89
CA VAL A 48 -10.37 -0.13 -8.57
C VAL A 48 -9.98 1.34 -8.54
N VAL A 49 -9.46 1.78 -7.41
CA VAL A 49 -9.10 3.17 -7.15
C VAL A 49 -7.61 3.24 -6.87
N PHE A 50 -6.90 4.12 -7.57
CA PHE A 50 -5.48 4.35 -7.30
C PHE A 50 -5.27 5.79 -6.88
N PHE A 51 -4.62 5.94 -5.72
CA PHE A 51 -4.19 7.20 -5.17
C PHE A 51 -2.70 7.35 -5.41
N ARG A 52 -2.30 8.36 -6.19
CA ARG A 52 -0.90 8.72 -6.35
C ARG A 52 -0.41 9.35 -5.06
N ARG A 53 0.77 8.94 -4.59
CA ARG A 53 1.47 9.62 -3.50
C ARG A 53 2.06 10.90 -4.07
N GLU A 54 1.61 12.04 -3.57
CA GLU A 54 2.17 13.33 -3.96
C GLU A 54 3.50 13.53 -3.24
N ASN A 55 4.59 13.45 -4.00
CA ASN A 55 5.92 13.87 -3.57
C ASN A 55 6.06 15.39 -3.76
N VAL A 56 5.11 16.18 -3.28
CA VAL A 56 5.18 17.63 -3.43
C VAL A 56 5.97 18.17 -2.24
N VAL A 57 7.26 18.43 -2.43
CA VAL A 57 8.00 19.49 -1.69
C VAL A 57 8.16 19.26 -0.16
N LYS A 58 7.83 18.09 0.37
CA LYS A 58 7.93 17.85 1.83
C LYS A 58 9.35 17.70 2.37
N LYS A 59 10.34 17.30 1.56
CA LYS A 59 11.76 17.28 2.01
C LYS A 59 12.26 18.68 2.36
N ILE A 60 11.87 19.70 1.59
CA ILE A 60 12.30 21.09 1.79
C ILE A 60 11.59 21.69 3.00
N ILE A 61 10.28 21.51 3.13
CA ILE A 61 9.52 22.00 4.28
C ILE A 61 9.90 21.25 5.57
N GLN A 62 10.14 19.94 5.52
CA GLN A 62 10.63 19.17 6.68
C GLN A 62 12.04 19.60 7.08
N SER A 63 12.93 19.90 6.12
CA SER A 63 14.26 20.44 6.43
C SER A 63 14.22 21.86 7.02
N ILE A 64 13.17 22.63 6.72
CA ILE A 64 13.01 24.01 7.21
C ILE A 64 12.24 24.06 8.54
N THR A 65 11.23 23.22 8.73
CA THR A 65 10.27 23.32 9.86
C THR A 65 10.40 22.22 10.91
N GLY A 66 11.16 21.15 10.62
CA GLY A 66 11.29 19.99 11.51
C GLY A 66 10.01 19.16 11.70
N LYS A 67 8.88 19.58 11.12
CA LYS A 67 7.60 18.87 11.24
C LYS A 67 7.45 17.83 10.14
N GLN A 68 7.24 16.59 10.56
CA GLN A 68 6.94 15.48 9.64
C GLN A 68 5.45 15.51 9.30
N GLU A 69 5.10 16.03 8.12
CA GLU A 69 3.72 15.95 7.65
C GLU A 69 3.45 14.61 6.96
N ALA A 70 2.27 14.03 7.23
CA ALA A 70 1.81 12.81 6.59
C ALA A 70 1.81 12.93 5.04
N PRO A 71 2.21 11.88 4.30
CA PRO A 71 2.27 11.93 2.84
C PRO A 71 0.89 12.25 2.26
N GLY A 72 0.81 13.25 1.38
CA GLY A 72 -0.42 13.57 0.67
C GLY A 72 -0.74 12.49 -0.38
N TYR A 73 -2.01 12.12 -0.47
CA TYR A 73 -2.51 11.22 -1.50
C TYR A 73 -3.53 11.95 -2.37
N LYS A 74 -3.35 11.88 -3.69
CA LYS A 74 -4.31 12.43 -4.66
C LYS A 74 -4.91 11.30 -5.48
N LEU A 75 -6.23 11.33 -5.64
CA LEU A 75 -6.93 10.40 -6.54
C LEU A 75 -6.36 10.57 -7.95
N HIS A 76 -5.82 9.49 -8.51
CA HIS A 76 -5.24 9.50 -9.85
C HIS A 76 -6.21 8.90 -10.87
N PHE A 77 -6.83 7.77 -10.54
CA PHE A 77 -7.96 7.24 -11.31
C PHE A 77 -8.88 6.39 -10.44
N SER A 78 -10.11 6.21 -10.94
CA SER A 78 -11.12 5.28 -10.43
C SER A 78 -11.74 4.57 -11.62
N ILE A 79 -11.70 3.23 -11.64
CA ILE A 79 -12.22 2.41 -12.73
C ILE A 79 -13.27 1.47 -12.16
N ASN A 80 -14.49 1.52 -12.66
CA ASN A 80 -15.53 0.56 -12.28
C ASN A 80 -15.14 -0.84 -12.76
N LEU A 81 -15.35 -1.85 -11.91
CA LEU A 81 -15.05 -3.25 -12.24
C LEU A 81 -15.85 -3.75 -13.44
N GLY A 82 -17.07 -3.26 -13.65
CA GLY A 82 -17.85 -3.53 -14.87
C GLY A 82 -17.22 -2.98 -16.15
N GLN A 83 -16.26 -2.06 -16.04
CA GLN A 83 -15.46 -1.53 -17.15
C GLN A 83 -14.06 -2.17 -17.23
N VAL A 84 -13.75 -3.14 -16.37
CA VAL A 84 -12.48 -3.88 -16.45
C VAL A 84 -12.65 -5.03 -17.43
N PHE A 85 -12.07 -4.90 -18.61
CA PHE A 85 -12.23 -5.89 -19.68
C PHE A 85 -11.07 -6.90 -19.71
N LYS A 86 -9.89 -6.50 -19.25
CA LYS A 86 -8.68 -7.32 -19.31
C LYS A 86 -7.81 -7.11 -18.07
N VAL A 87 -7.56 -8.22 -17.37
CA VAL A 87 -6.53 -8.33 -16.32
C VAL A 87 -5.45 -9.29 -16.83
N LYS A 88 -4.22 -8.81 -16.95
CA LYS A 88 -3.07 -9.65 -17.35
C LYS A 88 -1.97 -9.56 -16.30
N LYS A 89 -1.32 -10.69 -15.99
CA LYS A 89 -0.05 -10.69 -15.26
C LYS A 89 1.12 -10.75 -16.23
N GLY A 90 2.26 -10.25 -15.81
CA GLY A 90 3.50 -10.43 -16.53
C GLY A 90 4.73 -10.11 -15.67
N SER A 91 5.89 -10.24 -16.30
CA SER A 91 7.17 -9.89 -15.71
C SER A 91 8.00 -9.15 -16.75
N THR A 92 8.64 -8.06 -16.36
CA THR A 92 9.58 -7.31 -17.22
C THR A 92 10.73 -6.81 -16.36
N SER A 93 11.96 -7.08 -16.79
CA SER A 93 13.18 -6.68 -16.07
C SER A 93 13.19 -7.11 -14.60
N GLY A 94 12.74 -8.34 -14.34
CA GLY A 94 12.65 -8.90 -12.98
C GLY A 94 11.48 -8.38 -12.13
N ARG A 95 10.68 -7.43 -12.64
CA ARG A 95 9.54 -6.86 -11.91
C ARG A 95 8.24 -7.51 -12.36
N LYS A 96 7.48 -8.00 -11.40
CA LYS A 96 6.14 -8.56 -11.61
C LYS A 96 5.12 -7.43 -11.71
N PHE A 97 4.17 -7.56 -12.63
CA PHE A 97 3.11 -6.57 -12.81
C PHE A 97 1.73 -7.19 -13.03
N ILE A 98 0.71 -6.35 -12.82
CA ILE A 98 -0.68 -6.60 -13.22
C ILE A 98 -1.09 -5.46 -14.14
N ALA A 99 -1.65 -5.80 -15.30
CA ALA A 99 -2.20 -4.84 -16.23
C ALA A 99 -3.73 -4.87 -16.16
N ILE A 100 -4.36 -3.72 -15.90
CA ILE A 100 -5.82 -3.52 -15.90
C ILE A 100 -6.15 -2.55 -17.02
N ASN A 101 -6.87 -3.00 -18.05
CA ASN A 101 -7.19 -2.18 -19.24
C ASN A 101 -5.95 -1.54 -19.93
N GLY A 102 -4.80 -2.20 -19.85
CA GLY A 102 -3.54 -1.69 -20.42
C GLY A 102 -2.77 -0.72 -19.52
N THR A 103 -3.25 -0.48 -18.30
CA THR A 103 -2.54 0.25 -17.23
C THR A 103 -1.77 -0.74 -16.38
N TYR A 104 -0.47 -0.51 -16.18
CA TYR A 104 0.43 -1.46 -15.51
C TYR A 104 0.72 -1.06 -14.06
N PHE A 105 0.50 -2.00 -13.14
CA PHE A 105 0.80 -1.89 -11.71
C PHE A 105 1.93 -2.84 -11.36
N TYR A 106 3.03 -2.29 -10.87
CA TYR A 106 4.16 -3.05 -10.38
C TYR A 106 4.08 -3.20 -8.87
N LEU A 107 4.34 -4.42 -8.43
CA LEU A 107 4.30 -4.80 -7.04
C LEU A 107 5.75 -4.95 -6.59
N GLU A 108 6.27 -3.93 -5.89
CA GLU A 108 7.61 -4.04 -5.30
C GLU A 108 7.58 -5.13 -4.24
N ASN A 109 8.31 -6.21 -4.48
CA ASN A 109 8.44 -7.37 -3.59
C ASN A 109 7.14 -8.11 -3.24
N ALA A 110 6.04 -7.86 -3.97
CA ALA A 110 4.77 -8.54 -3.75
C ALA A 110 4.39 -9.45 -4.94
N ASP A 111 3.79 -10.58 -4.61
CA ASP A 111 3.26 -11.53 -5.58
C ASP A 111 1.98 -10.95 -6.23
N PRO A 112 1.85 -10.93 -7.57
CA PRO A 112 0.63 -10.47 -8.24
C PRO A 112 -0.55 -11.44 -8.14
N ARG A 113 -0.31 -12.72 -7.80
CA ARG A 113 -1.37 -13.75 -7.80
C ARG A 113 -2.56 -13.42 -6.88
N PRO A 114 -2.39 -12.90 -5.65
CA PRO A 114 -3.51 -12.53 -4.78
C PRO A 114 -4.36 -11.41 -5.37
N ILE A 115 -3.73 -10.36 -5.90
CA ILE A 115 -4.45 -9.24 -6.53
C ILE A 115 -5.19 -9.71 -7.79
N GLU A 116 -4.55 -10.53 -8.62
CA GLU A 116 -5.19 -11.11 -9.80
C GLU A 116 -6.41 -11.95 -9.41
N LYS A 117 -6.29 -12.79 -8.36
CA LYS A 117 -7.40 -13.60 -7.85
C LYS A 117 -8.54 -12.72 -7.34
N ILE A 118 -8.22 -11.69 -6.56
CA ILE A 118 -9.21 -10.73 -6.04
C ILE A 118 -9.92 -10.01 -7.19
N LEU A 119 -9.18 -9.48 -8.17
CA LEU A 119 -9.77 -8.79 -9.32
C LEU A 119 -10.65 -9.74 -10.14
N LYS A 120 -10.19 -10.95 -10.42
CA LYS A 120 -10.99 -11.95 -11.15
C LYS A 120 -12.25 -12.36 -10.39
N THR A 121 -12.16 -12.55 -9.07
CA THR A 121 -13.33 -12.84 -8.24
C THR A 121 -14.30 -11.67 -8.24
N ALA A 122 -13.80 -10.44 -8.04
CA ALA A 122 -14.60 -9.23 -8.01
C ALA A 122 -15.26 -8.94 -9.37
N MET A 123 -14.58 -9.21 -10.49
CA MET A 123 -15.15 -9.12 -11.84
C MET A 123 -16.22 -10.18 -12.09
N LYS A 124 -16.03 -11.41 -11.61
CA LYS A 124 -17.03 -12.48 -11.72
C LYS A 124 -18.28 -12.17 -10.90
N SER A 125 -18.14 -11.59 -9.71
CA SER A 125 -19.29 -11.18 -8.88
C SER A 125 -19.93 -9.88 -9.37
N GLY A 126 -19.13 -8.93 -9.87
CA GLY A 126 -19.54 -7.59 -10.28
C GLY A 126 -20.25 -7.51 -11.63
N GLY A 127 -20.26 -8.58 -12.43
CA GLY A 127 -21.06 -8.66 -13.65
C GLY A 127 -22.56 -8.81 -13.41
N THR A 128 -22.98 -9.17 -12.19
CA THR A 128 -24.40 -9.35 -11.83
C THR A 128 -24.80 -8.48 -10.63
N LEU A 129 -23.83 -8.02 -9.82
CA LEU A 129 -24.10 -7.20 -8.64
C LEU A 129 -24.06 -5.70 -8.93
N MET A 130 -25.27 -5.16 -9.11
CA MET A 130 -25.75 -3.92 -8.48
C MET A 130 -25.58 -2.61 -9.28
N LYS A 131 -26.73 -2.08 -9.72
CA LYS A 131 -26.88 -0.65 -10.03
C LYS A 131 -26.56 0.16 -8.75
N PRO A 132 -26.00 1.38 -8.90
CA PRO A 132 -25.90 2.32 -7.78
C PRO A 132 -27.25 2.43 -7.05
N GLY A 133 -27.29 2.08 -5.76
CA GLY A 133 -28.51 2.09 -4.95
C GLY A 133 -29.17 0.73 -4.66
N ALA A 134 -28.70 -0.38 -5.24
CA ALA A 134 -29.14 -1.70 -4.79
C ALA A 134 -28.41 -2.10 -3.49
N MET A 135 -29.17 -2.45 -2.44
CA MET A 135 -28.60 -3.00 -1.21
C MET A 135 -27.93 -4.35 -1.49
N PRO A 136 -26.72 -4.61 -0.96
CA PRO A 136 -26.08 -5.92 -1.10
C PRO A 136 -26.99 -7.01 -0.53
N PRO A 137 -27.06 -8.21 -1.15
CA PRO A 137 -27.91 -9.27 -0.64
C PRO A 137 -27.37 -9.70 0.72
N ALA A 138 -28.27 -9.83 1.70
CA ALA A 138 -27.95 -10.32 3.03
C ALA A 138 -27.37 -11.75 2.90
N GLY A 139 -26.07 -11.90 3.14
CA GLY A 139 -25.40 -13.20 3.09
C GLY A 139 -24.15 -13.28 2.22
N VAL A 140 -23.71 -12.21 1.53
CA VAL A 140 -22.36 -12.22 0.93
C VAL A 140 -21.33 -12.14 2.05
N PRO A 141 -20.47 -13.17 2.25
CA PRO A 141 -19.42 -13.11 3.25
C PRO A 141 -18.50 -11.93 2.91
N SER A 142 -18.24 -11.07 3.90
CA SER A 142 -17.30 -9.97 3.74
C SER A 142 -15.93 -10.54 3.34
N LEU A 143 -15.41 -10.11 2.19
CA LEU A 143 -14.13 -10.60 1.67
C LEU A 143 -12.91 -10.18 2.51
N ASN A 144 -13.12 -9.52 3.65
CA ASN A 144 -12.13 -9.31 4.71
C ASN A 144 -11.49 -10.62 5.21
N GLN A 145 -12.05 -11.80 4.89
CA GLN A 145 -11.49 -13.11 5.23
C GLN A 145 -10.70 -13.79 4.09
N ILE A 146 -10.86 -13.38 2.83
CA ILE A 146 -10.10 -13.97 1.70
C ILE A 146 -8.90 -13.09 1.41
N ALA A 147 -7.86 -13.32 2.21
CA ALA A 147 -6.50 -12.85 1.98
C ALA A 147 -6.37 -11.33 1.69
N GLN A 148 -6.34 -10.53 2.77
CA GLN A 148 -5.13 -9.71 2.91
C GLN A 148 -3.96 -10.67 2.63
N PRO A 149 -2.99 -10.41 1.72
CA PRO A 149 -1.70 -11.03 1.95
C PRO A 149 -1.42 -10.71 3.41
N ALA A 150 -1.27 -11.75 4.20
CA ALA A 150 -0.94 -11.63 5.59
C ALA A 150 0.41 -10.89 5.65
N PHE A 151 0.36 -9.56 5.60
CA PHE A 151 0.86 -8.77 6.71
C PHE A 151 -0.09 -9.01 7.89
N GLN A 152 -0.31 -10.29 8.26
CA GLN A 152 -0.10 -10.63 9.63
C GLN A 152 1.25 -9.99 9.90
N GLY A 153 1.22 -8.93 10.69
CA GLY A 153 2.25 -8.88 11.68
C GLY A 153 2.31 -10.31 12.24
N VAL A 154 3.32 -11.08 11.80
CA VAL A 154 4.21 -11.60 12.83
C VAL A 154 4.33 -10.40 13.75
N PRO A 155 3.79 -10.42 14.98
CA PRO A 155 4.12 -9.36 15.91
C PRO A 155 5.64 -9.29 15.77
N GLN A 156 6.15 -8.23 15.13
CA GLN A 156 7.57 -7.98 15.19
C GLN A 156 7.74 -8.00 16.70
N PRO A 157 8.47 -8.98 17.26
CA PRO A 157 8.70 -8.98 18.70
C PRO A 157 9.10 -7.55 18.96
N ALA A 158 8.30 -6.83 19.77
CA ALA A 158 8.50 -5.41 19.98
C ALA A 158 10.01 -5.25 20.12
N VAL A 159 10.66 -4.55 19.16
CA VAL A 159 12.11 -4.63 19.04
C VAL A 159 12.63 -3.93 20.28
N VAL A 160 12.76 -4.71 21.35
CA VAL A 160 13.38 -4.28 22.59
C VAL A 160 14.79 -3.98 22.12
N PRO A 161 15.28 -2.75 22.31
CA PRO A 161 16.63 -2.41 21.90
C PRO A 161 17.56 -3.49 22.41
N GLN A 162 18.13 -4.28 21.49
CA GLN A 162 19.04 -5.36 21.88
C GLN A 162 20.20 -4.69 22.61
N ALA A 163 20.41 -5.10 23.86
CA ALA A 163 21.52 -4.62 24.66
C ALA A 163 22.83 -4.83 23.88
N PRO A 164 23.81 -3.91 23.98
CA PRO A 164 25.06 -4.04 23.26
C PRO A 164 25.76 -5.35 23.60
N GLN A 165 26.14 -6.11 22.58
CA GLN A 165 27.01 -7.28 22.75
C GLN A 165 28.49 -6.82 22.81
N ALA A 166 29.40 -7.69 23.26
CA ALA A 166 30.83 -7.38 23.28
C ALA A 166 31.31 -6.95 21.87
N GLY A 167 31.94 -5.77 21.78
CA GLY A 167 32.32 -5.17 20.50
C GLY A 167 31.22 -4.35 19.81
N GLN A 168 30.13 -4.01 20.51
CA GLN A 168 29.10 -3.08 20.05
C GLN A 168 28.99 -1.88 21.00
N ARG A 169 28.63 -0.73 20.43
CA ARG A 169 28.34 0.50 21.18
C ARG A 169 26.84 0.75 21.26
N ALA A 170 26.37 1.18 22.43
CA ALA A 170 24.98 1.58 22.62
C ALA A 170 24.68 2.89 21.89
N CYS A 171 23.47 3.01 21.36
CA CYS A 171 22.94 4.30 20.94
C CYS A 171 22.54 5.12 22.17
N ALA A 172 23.05 6.35 22.30
CA ALA A 172 22.70 7.25 23.41
C ALA A 172 21.20 7.63 23.43
N TYR A 173 20.51 7.56 22.29
CA TYR A 173 19.12 7.97 22.16
C TYR A 173 18.11 6.84 22.42
N CYS A 174 18.43 5.60 22.01
CA CYS A 174 17.47 4.48 22.11
C CYS A 174 18.04 3.21 22.75
N GLY A 175 19.31 3.20 23.17
CA GLY A 175 19.95 2.07 23.83
C GLY A 175 20.33 0.88 22.92
N ALA A 176 19.98 0.91 21.64
CA ALA A 176 20.26 -0.22 20.74
C ALA A 176 21.77 -0.45 20.53
N GLY A 177 22.19 -1.73 20.48
CA GLY A 177 23.55 -2.13 20.11
C GLY A 177 23.85 -1.92 18.62
N ASN A 178 24.92 -1.18 18.33
CA ASN A 178 25.42 -0.88 16.98
C ASN A 178 26.89 -1.23 16.86
N LYS A 179 27.39 -1.42 15.63
CA LYS A 179 28.82 -1.60 15.39
C LYS A 179 29.59 -0.34 15.84
N VAL A 180 30.84 -0.50 16.29
CA VAL A 180 31.67 0.60 16.83
C VAL A 180 31.91 1.70 15.79
N ASP A 181 32.03 1.32 14.52
CA ASP A 181 32.25 2.18 13.36
C ASP A 181 30.95 2.72 12.72
N ALA A 182 29.77 2.35 13.24
CA ALA A 182 28.51 2.81 12.68
C ALA A 182 28.34 4.32 12.89
N GLN A 183 28.17 5.08 11.80
CA GLN A 183 27.92 6.53 11.86
C GLN A 183 26.48 6.88 12.28
N PHE A 184 25.53 5.95 12.06
CA PHE A 184 24.10 6.12 12.36
C PHE A 184 23.55 4.88 13.05
N CYS A 185 22.57 5.08 13.94
CA CYS A 185 21.91 4.00 14.64
C CYS A 185 21.00 3.20 13.69
N LYS A 186 21.17 1.88 13.64
CA LYS A 186 20.35 0.97 12.82
C LYS A 186 18.87 0.93 13.24
N ASN A 187 18.58 1.36 14.47
CA ASN A 187 17.23 1.31 15.04
C ASN A 187 16.48 2.64 14.91
N CYS A 188 17.08 3.75 15.35
CA CYS A 188 16.41 5.06 15.36
C CYS A 188 16.96 6.08 14.34
N GLY A 189 18.03 5.75 13.61
CA GLY A 189 18.65 6.66 12.64
C GLY A 189 19.44 7.83 13.23
N ALA A 190 19.51 7.97 14.55
CA ALA A 190 20.30 9.03 15.19
C ALA A 190 21.80 8.87 14.88
N ARG A 191 22.52 9.99 14.73
CA ARG A 191 23.97 9.98 14.54
C ARG A 191 24.67 9.43 15.78
N MET A 192 25.55 8.47 15.57
CA MET A 192 26.33 7.84 16.63
C MET A 192 27.47 8.82 16.99
N GLN A 193 27.48 9.33 18.22
CA GLN A 193 28.52 10.27 18.68
C GLN A 193 29.82 9.50 18.91
N GLY A 194 30.84 9.78 18.10
CA GLY A 194 32.15 9.12 18.12
C GLY A 194 32.69 8.91 19.52
#